data_AF-A0A7T1MLC3-F1
#
_entry.id   AF-A0A7T1MLC3-F1
#
_cell.length_a   1.000
_cell.length_b   1.000
_cell.length_c   1.000
_cell.angle_alpha   90.00
_cell.angle_beta   90.00
_cell.angle_gamma   90.00
#
_symmetry.space_group_name_H-M   'P 1'
#
loop_
_entity.id
_entity.type
_entity.pdbx_description
1 polymer ?
#
loop_
_entity_poly.entity_id
_entity_poly.type
_entity_poly.pdbx_seq_one_letter_code
_entity_poly.pdbx_strand_id
1 'polypeptide(L)'
;MLKKTEATPSEDFPSDGTAATDPLPTTPVKGSSNLSKSPKRSGRKAAEPKAADRRASAPKTDPSPSGAEDLSFLQSRTALELVLAELQTSDLDVEHMAALYRRGLSYIDRCEAILEHVEQEVLQWSQQDEQSEPWPFEPS
;
A
#
# COMPACT_ATOMS: atom_id res chain seq x y z
N MET A 1 -31.86 60.29 20.11
CA MET A 1 -31.21 60.26 21.43
C MET A 1 -30.30 59.04 21.50
N LEU A 2 -28.99 59.27 21.54
CA LEU A 2 -27.94 58.25 21.66
C LEU A 2 -27.83 57.79 23.12
N LYS A 3 -27.66 56.49 23.35
CA LYS A 3 -26.79 56.00 24.41
C LYS A 3 -25.90 54.88 23.88
N LYS A 4 -24.62 55.19 24.01
CA LYS A 4 -23.39 54.52 23.62
C LYS A 4 -22.91 53.69 24.81
N THR A 5 -22.48 52.45 24.60
CA THR A 5 -21.54 51.75 25.50
C THR A 5 -20.72 50.77 24.68
N GLU A 6 -19.46 51.15 24.45
CA GLU A 6 -18.31 50.30 24.13
C GLU A 6 -18.01 49.38 25.31
N ALA A 7 -17.47 48.19 25.04
CA ALA A 7 -16.36 47.59 25.80
C ALA A 7 -15.85 46.34 25.06
N THR A 8 -14.70 46.50 24.41
CA THR A 8 -13.76 45.43 24.07
C THR A 8 -13.05 44.94 25.35
N PRO A 9 -12.68 43.65 25.41
CA PRO A 9 -11.48 43.25 26.13
C PRO A 9 -10.41 42.78 25.15
N SER A 10 -9.30 43.52 25.17
CA SER A 10 -8.01 43.16 24.63
C SER A 10 -7.46 41.93 25.37
N GLU A 11 -7.05 40.89 24.64
CA GLU A 11 -6.19 39.85 25.19
C GLU A 11 -4.76 40.10 24.72
N ASP A 12 -3.97 40.62 25.66
CA ASP A 12 -2.52 40.69 25.66
C ASP A 12 -1.94 39.26 25.68
N PHE A 13 -1.30 38.84 24.59
CA PHE A 13 -0.40 37.69 24.58
C PHE A 13 1.02 38.16 24.32
N PRO A 14 1.91 38.17 25.32
CA PRO A 14 3.34 38.24 25.08
C PRO A 14 3.90 36.82 24.96
N SER A 15 4.53 36.51 23.83
CA SER A 15 5.51 35.42 23.80
C SER A 15 6.60 35.75 22.79
N ASP A 16 7.60 36.45 23.31
CA ASP A 16 8.96 36.50 22.77
C ASP A 16 9.51 35.07 22.76
N GLY A 17 10.16 34.66 21.66
CA GLY A 17 10.54 33.25 21.49
C GLY A 17 11.22 32.97 20.17
N THR A 18 12.28 33.72 19.90
CA THR A 18 13.26 33.47 18.84
C THR A 18 13.75 32.01 18.89
N ALA A 19 13.38 31.19 17.92
CA ALA A 19 13.98 29.89 17.69
C ALA A 19 14.52 29.83 16.27
N ALA A 20 15.80 30.19 16.15
CA ALA A 20 16.63 29.88 15.00
C ALA A 20 16.58 28.37 14.77
N THR A 21 16.03 27.95 13.63
CA THR A 21 16.19 26.57 13.16
C THR A 21 17.44 26.54 12.30
N ASP A 22 18.52 26.08 12.91
CA ASP A 22 19.74 25.62 12.24
C ASP A 22 19.38 24.54 11.19
N PRO A 23 19.79 24.68 9.92
CA PRO A 23 19.76 23.58 8.98
C PRO A 23 20.88 22.59 9.29
N LEU A 24 20.49 21.36 9.62
CA LEU A 24 21.36 20.19 9.78
C LEU A 24 22.35 20.04 8.61
N PRO A 25 23.65 19.77 8.86
CA PRO A 25 24.59 19.42 7.81
C PRO A 25 24.31 18.00 7.27
N THR A 26 24.01 17.93 5.98
CA THR A 26 24.05 16.72 5.15
C THR A 26 25.42 16.05 5.26
N THR A 27 25.46 14.81 5.76
CA THR A 27 26.62 13.93 5.60
C THR A 27 26.34 12.92 4.47
N PRO A 28 27.15 12.90 3.41
CA PRO A 28 27.12 11.80 2.44
C PRO A 28 28.01 10.67 2.95
N VAL A 29 27.41 9.60 3.50
CA VAL A 29 28.13 8.33 3.71
C VAL A 29 27.95 7.47 2.45
N LYS A 30 28.91 7.54 1.53
CA LYS A 30 28.99 6.65 0.36
C LYS A 30 30.37 6.02 0.35
N GLY A 31 30.43 4.74 0.70
CA GLY A 31 31.67 3.97 0.64
C GLY A 31 31.60 2.68 1.43
N SER A 32 30.97 1.65 0.87
CA SER A 32 31.40 0.28 1.15
C SER A 32 31.15 -0.56 -0.09
N SER A 33 32.26 -0.72 -0.80
CA SER A 33 32.40 -1.56 -1.98
C SER A 33 32.26 -3.02 -1.60
N ASN A 34 31.45 -3.71 -2.39
CA ASN A 34 31.31 -5.16 -2.43
C ASN A 34 32.67 -5.81 -2.69
N LEU A 35 33.05 -6.80 -1.86
CA LEU A 35 34.06 -7.77 -2.24
C LEU A 35 33.55 -9.19 -2.03
N SER A 36 33.14 -9.75 -3.15
CA SER A 36 32.80 -11.14 -3.40
C SER A 36 33.94 -12.08 -3.02
N LYS A 37 33.65 -13.17 -2.30
CA LYS A 37 34.34 -14.44 -2.54
C LYS A 37 33.47 -15.65 -2.15
N SER A 38 33.03 -16.33 -3.20
CA SER A 38 32.26 -17.57 -3.20
C SER A 38 33.07 -18.79 -2.65
N PRO A 39 32.39 -19.90 -2.35
CA PRO A 39 32.83 -20.94 -1.42
C PRO A 39 33.41 -22.20 -2.11
N LYS A 40 34.25 -22.94 -1.39
CA LYS A 40 34.66 -24.35 -1.66
C LYS A 40 35.17 -24.94 -0.33
N ARG A 41 35.02 -26.20 0.05
CA ARG A 41 34.35 -27.41 -0.45
C ARG A 41 34.44 -28.45 0.69
N SER A 42 33.43 -29.31 0.74
CA SER A 42 33.58 -30.76 0.96
C SER A 42 34.09 -31.27 2.31
N GLY A 43 33.15 -31.60 3.20
CA GLY A 43 33.31 -32.65 4.20
C GLY A 43 32.08 -33.55 4.21
N ARG A 44 32.16 -34.72 3.59
CA ARG A 44 31.14 -35.78 3.61
C ARG A 44 31.04 -36.39 5.00
N LYS A 45 29.83 -36.53 5.55
CA LYS A 45 29.47 -37.72 6.34
C LYS A 45 28.03 -38.11 6.03
N ALA A 46 27.90 -39.36 5.59
CA ALA A 46 26.66 -40.07 5.40
C ALA A 46 26.08 -40.44 6.77
N ALA A 47 24.76 -40.30 6.91
CA ALA A 47 23.94 -41.06 7.85
C ALA A 47 22.54 -41.20 7.23
N GLU A 48 22.09 -42.45 7.11
CA GLU A 48 20.79 -42.89 6.60
C GLU A 48 19.61 -42.43 7.49
N PRO A 49 18.36 -42.49 6.97
CA PRO A 49 17.22 -41.76 7.49
C PRO A 49 16.47 -42.55 8.57
N LYS A 50 16.15 -41.88 9.68
CA LYS A 50 15.19 -42.40 10.68
C LYS A 50 13.87 -41.64 10.53
N ALA A 51 12.83 -42.40 10.22
CA ALA A 51 11.45 -41.95 10.14
C ALA A 51 10.93 -41.54 11.54
N ALA A 52 10.61 -40.26 11.68
CA ALA A 52 9.68 -39.62 12.62
C ALA A 52 9.85 -38.12 12.30
N ASP A 53 8.93 -37.43 11.65
CA ASP A 53 7.63 -37.07 12.20
C ASP A 53 6.81 -36.54 11.02
N ARG A 54 5.69 -37.18 10.70
CA ARG A 54 4.72 -36.66 9.73
C ARG A 54 3.92 -35.55 10.41
N ARG A 55 4.52 -34.39 10.55
CA ARG A 55 3.78 -33.13 10.59
C ARG A 55 4.20 -32.35 9.35
N ALA A 56 3.58 -32.72 8.23
CA ALA A 56 3.57 -31.92 7.04
C ALA A 56 2.85 -30.61 7.39
N SER A 57 3.61 -29.64 7.91
CA SER A 57 3.31 -28.24 7.68
C SER A 57 3.37 -28.10 6.17
N ALA A 58 2.21 -28.13 5.53
CA ALA A 58 2.09 -27.74 4.14
C ALA A 58 2.87 -26.42 4.00
N PRO A 59 3.74 -26.27 2.98
CA PRO A 59 4.26 -24.96 2.68
C PRO A 59 3.02 -24.09 2.46
N LYS A 60 2.80 -23.12 3.35
CA LYS A 60 1.94 -21.99 3.02
C LYS A 60 2.60 -21.44 1.77
N THR A 61 2.03 -21.76 0.62
CA THR A 61 2.41 -21.12 -0.63
C THR A 61 2.04 -19.67 -0.39
N ASP A 62 2.98 -18.89 0.15
CA ASP A 62 2.89 -17.45 0.13
C ASP A 62 2.68 -17.10 -1.33
N PRO A 63 1.49 -16.64 -1.73
CA PRO A 63 1.35 -16.13 -3.06
C PRO A 63 2.31 -14.95 -3.12
N SER A 64 3.34 -15.12 -3.95
CA SER A 64 4.26 -14.06 -4.30
C SER A 64 3.45 -12.78 -4.55
N PRO A 65 3.92 -11.60 -4.10
CA PRO A 65 3.24 -10.33 -4.40
C PRO A 65 3.00 -10.13 -5.91
N SER A 66 3.75 -10.85 -6.75
CA SER A 66 3.57 -10.94 -8.20
C SER A 66 2.24 -11.52 -8.67
N GLY A 67 1.40 -12.07 -7.79
CA GLY A 67 0.10 -12.65 -8.15
C GLY A 67 -1.09 -11.68 -8.07
N ALA A 68 -0.89 -10.45 -7.59
CA ALA A 68 -1.96 -9.47 -7.48
C ALA A 68 -2.37 -8.87 -8.84
N GLU A 69 -1.42 -8.74 -9.77
CA GLU A 69 -1.60 -8.04 -11.05
C GLU A 69 -2.62 -8.71 -11.98
N ASP A 70 -2.76 -10.03 -11.90
CA ASP A 70 -3.66 -10.80 -12.77
C ASP A 70 -5.08 -10.96 -12.20
N LEU A 71 -5.34 -10.42 -11.01
CA LEU A 71 -6.64 -10.56 -10.35
C LEU A 71 -7.66 -9.59 -10.96
N SER A 72 -8.90 -10.06 -11.07
CA SER A 72 -10.07 -9.22 -11.29
C SER A 72 -10.40 -8.39 -10.04
N PHE A 73 -11.20 -7.34 -10.21
CA PHE A 73 -11.56 -6.44 -9.09
C PHE A 73 -12.14 -7.19 -7.90
N LEU A 74 -13.11 -8.09 -8.13
CA LEU A 74 -13.71 -8.87 -7.05
C LEU A 74 -12.71 -9.80 -6.37
N GLN A 75 -11.80 -10.41 -7.13
CA GLN A 75 -10.77 -11.27 -6.55
C GLN A 75 -9.77 -10.47 -5.70
N SER A 76 -9.31 -9.31 -6.18
CA SER A 76 -8.44 -8.40 -5.43
C SER A 76 -9.11 -7.92 -4.14
N ARG A 77 -10.39 -7.54 -4.22
CA ARG A 77 -11.17 -7.11 -3.06
C ARG A 77 -11.34 -8.23 -2.04
N THR A 78 -11.72 -9.44 -2.46
CA THR A 78 -11.84 -10.58 -1.56
C THR A 78 -10.49 -10.96 -0.94
N ALA A 79 -9.41 -10.90 -1.72
CA ALA A 79 -8.06 -11.16 -1.19
C ALA A 79 -7.65 -10.10 -0.14
N LEU A 80 -8.00 -8.83 -0.36
CA LEU A 80 -7.81 -7.76 0.63
C LEU A 80 -8.62 -8.01 1.90
N GLU A 81 -9.90 -8.38 1.79
CA GLU A 81 -10.76 -8.72 2.93
C GLU A 81 -10.14 -9.85 3.78
N LEU A 82 -9.57 -10.87 3.13
CA LEU A 82 -8.89 -11.97 3.83
C LEU A 82 -7.62 -11.49 4.56
N VAL A 83 -6.80 -10.65 3.93
CA VAL A 83 -5.61 -10.06 4.57
C VAL A 83 -6.00 -9.20 5.78
N LEU A 84 -7.06 -8.41 5.66
CA LEU A 84 -7.56 -7.59 6.77
C LEU A 84 -8.10 -8.45 7.92
N ALA A 85 -8.82 -9.53 7.61
CA ALA A 85 -9.27 -10.48 8.61
C ALA A 85 -8.09 -11.14 9.35
N GLU A 86 -7.02 -11.49 8.63
CA GLU A 86 -5.81 -12.06 9.23
C GLU A 86 -5.11 -11.02 10.13
N LEU A 87 -4.93 -9.79 9.66
CA LEU A 87 -4.34 -8.68 10.44
C LEU A 87 -5.08 -8.36 11.74
N GLN A 88 -6.38 -8.65 11.81
CA GLN A 88 -7.19 -8.43 13.01
C GLN A 88 -7.00 -9.53 14.07
N THR A 89 -6.20 -10.56 13.79
CA THR A 89 -5.89 -11.63 14.75
C THR A 89 -4.90 -11.14 15.80
N SER A 90 -5.12 -11.52 17.07
CA SER A 90 -4.30 -11.05 18.21
C SER A 90 -2.95 -11.77 18.38
N ASP A 91 -2.65 -12.77 17.54
CA ASP A 91 -1.48 -13.66 17.67
C ASP A 91 -0.52 -13.52 16.47
N LEU A 92 -0.25 -12.27 16.07
CA LEU A 92 0.67 -11.97 14.98
C LEU A 92 1.95 -11.36 15.50
N ASP A 93 3.09 -11.85 15.02
CA ASP A 93 4.36 -11.15 15.17
C ASP A 93 4.47 -9.98 14.18
N VAL A 94 5.40 -9.07 14.46
CA VAL A 94 5.59 -7.84 13.69
C VAL A 94 6.00 -8.11 12.24
N GLU A 95 6.76 -9.18 11.99
CA GLU A 95 7.21 -9.52 10.65
C GLU A 95 6.04 -10.01 9.79
N HIS A 96 5.18 -10.87 10.34
CA HIS A 96 3.94 -11.30 9.71
C HIS A 96 2.97 -10.14 9.50
N MET A 97 2.78 -9.25 10.48
CA MET A 97 1.96 -8.04 10.29
C MET A 97 2.48 -7.18 9.13
N ALA A 98 3.79 -6.98 9.05
CA ALA A 98 4.41 -6.19 7.98
C ALA A 98 4.27 -6.88 6.61
N ALA A 99 4.35 -8.21 6.55
CA ALA A 99 4.13 -8.98 5.33
C ALA A 99 2.68 -8.88 4.85
N LEU A 100 1.71 -9.07 5.74
CA LEU A 100 0.29 -8.91 5.45
C LEU A 100 -0.02 -7.48 5.00
N TYR A 101 0.54 -6.48 5.66
CA TYR A 101 0.36 -5.08 5.28
C TYR A 101 0.85 -4.80 3.86
N ARG A 102 2.08 -5.20 3.50
CA ARG A 102 2.61 -5.02 2.14
C ARG A 102 1.74 -5.73 1.10
N ARG A 103 1.26 -6.92 1.43
CA ARG A 103 0.36 -7.68 0.55
C ARG A 103 -1.01 -7.00 0.39
N GLY A 104 -1.54 -6.41 1.47
CA GLY A 104 -2.75 -5.60 1.43
C GLY A 104 -2.60 -4.39 0.51
N LEU A 105 -1.46 -3.69 0.57
CA LEU A 105 -1.16 -2.59 -0.35
C LEU A 105 -1.20 -3.04 -1.82
N SER A 106 -0.57 -4.17 -2.16
CA SER A 106 -0.62 -4.67 -3.54
C SER A 106 -2.04 -4.98 -4.04
N TYR A 107 -2.94 -5.42 -3.16
CA TYR A 107 -4.35 -5.62 -3.55
C TYR A 107 -5.12 -4.30 -3.70
N ILE A 108 -4.80 -3.29 -2.87
CA ILE A 108 -5.36 -1.93 -3.00
C ILE A 108 -4.93 -1.32 -4.33
N ASP A 109 -3.62 -1.32 -4.61
CA ASP A 109 -3.03 -0.80 -5.85
C ASP A 109 -3.71 -1.43 -7.07
N ARG A 110 -3.96 -2.74 -7.04
CA ARG A 110 -4.68 -3.44 -8.11
C ARG A 110 -6.14 -2.99 -8.24
N CYS A 111 -6.84 -2.80 -7.13
CA CYS A 111 -8.23 -2.32 -7.17
C CYS A 111 -8.29 -0.92 -7.79
N GLU A 112 -7.39 -0.03 -7.39
CA GLU A 112 -7.29 1.33 -7.92
C GLU A 112 -6.99 1.32 -9.42
N ALA A 113 -6.01 0.54 -9.87
CA ALA A 113 -5.67 0.42 -11.29
C ALA A 113 -6.86 -0.03 -12.17
N ILE A 114 -7.69 -0.95 -11.66
CA ILE A 114 -8.88 -1.39 -12.40
C ILE A 114 -9.94 -0.28 -12.44
N LEU A 115 -10.15 0.44 -11.34
CA LEU A 115 -11.11 1.54 -11.28
C LEU A 115 -10.70 2.69 -12.19
N GLU A 116 -9.42 3.05 -12.20
CA GLU A 116 -8.86 4.05 -13.11
C GLU A 116 -9.06 3.65 -14.57
N HIS A 117 -8.84 2.37 -14.90
CA HIS A 117 -9.09 1.88 -16.25
C HIS A 117 -10.57 2.02 -16.67
N VAL A 118 -11.50 1.63 -15.80
CA VAL A 118 -12.95 1.78 -16.05
C VAL A 118 -13.34 3.25 -16.16
N GLU A 119 -12.77 4.13 -15.35
CA GLU A 119 -13.00 5.58 -15.46
C GLU A 119 -12.60 6.09 -16.84
N GLN A 120 -11.43 5.68 -17.35
CA GLN A 120 -10.98 6.06 -18.69
C GLN A 120 -11.91 5.53 -19.79
N GLU A 121 -12.41 4.30 -19.68
CA GLU A 121 -13.37 3.74 -20.64
C GLU A 121 -14.68 4.54 -20.66
N VAL A 122 -15.22 4.86 -19.47
CA VAL A 122 -16.47 5.65 -19.35
C VAL A 122 -16.31 7.06 -19.91
N LEU A 123 -15.18 7.72 -19.64
CA LEU A 123 -14.88 9.05 -20.19
C LEU A 123 -14.76 9.03 -21.72
N GLN A 124 -14.26 7.95 -22.30
CA GLN A 124 -14.21 7.79 -23.76
C GLN A 124 -15.60 7.59 -24.35
N TRP A 125 -16.44 6.77 -23.72
CA TRP A 125 -17.82 6.56 -24.18
C TRP A 125 -18.66 7.83 -24.09
N SER A 126 -18.55 8.61 -23.02
CA SER A 126 -19.30 9.86 -22.90
C SER A 126 -18.95 10.87 -23.99
N GLN A 127 -17.67 10.93 -24.39
CA GLN A 127 -17.23 11.80 -25.50
C GLN A 127 -17.73 11.32 -26.86
N GLN A 128 -17.91 10.01 -27.04
CA GLN A 128 -18.49 9.44 -28.26
C GLN A 128 -19.99 9.69 -28.34
N ASP A 129 -20.72 9.56 -27.23
CA ASP A 129 -22.16 9.83 -27.14
C ASP A 129 -22.48 11.31 -27.47
N GLU A 130 -21.63 12.25 -27.03
CA GLU A 130 -21.77 13.68 -27.36
C GLU A 130 -21.51 14.00 -28.84
N GLN A 131 -20.75 13.15 -29.55
CA GLN A 131 -20.44 13.31 -30.98
C GLN A 131 -21.43 12.58 -31.89
N SER A 132 -22.30 11.73 -31.35
CA SER A 132 -23.44 11.19 -32.09
C SER A 132 -24.46 12.30 -32.35
N GLU A 133 -24.56 12.74 -33.61
CA GLU A 133 -25.66 13.61 -34.07
C GLU A 133 -27.00 12.98 -33.69
N PRO A 134 -27.92 13.71 -33.02
CA PRO A 134 -29.21 13.17 -32.65
C PRO A 134 -29.99 12.79 -33.91
N TRP A 135 -30.26 11.50 -34.07
CA TRP A 135 -31.00 11.00 -35.22
C TRP A 135 -32.40 11.65 -35.24
N PRO A 136 -32.83 12.28 -36.36
CA PRO A 136 -34.18 12.79 -36.46
C PRO A 136 -35.15 11.61 -36.40
N PHE A 137 -35.99 11.60 -35.37
CA PHE A 137 -37.10 10.66 -35.25
C PHE A 137 -38.16 11.05 -36.29
N GLU A 138 -38.31 10.28 -37.36
CA GLU A 138 -39.44 10.42 -38.28
C GLU A 138 -40.66 9.68 -37.69
N PRO A 139 -41.71 10.39 -37.23
CA PRO A 139 -42.93 9.72 -36.79
C PRO A 139 -43.63 9.08 -38.00
N SER A 140 -44.02 7.81 -37.86
CA SER A 140 -44.81 7.04 -38.84
C SER A 140 -46.27 7.49 -38.92
#